data_AF-A0A4C1TXI1-F1
#
_entry.id   AF-A0A4C1TXI1-F1
#
_cell.length_a   1.000
_cell.length_b   1.000
_cell.length_c   1.000
_cell.angle_alpha   90.00
_cell.angle_beta   90.00
_cell.angle_gamma   90.00
#
_symmetry.space_group_name_H-M   'P 1'
#
loop_
_entity.id
_entity.type
_entity.pdbx_description
1 polymer ?
#
loop_
_entity_poly.entity_id
_entity_poly.type
_entity_poly.pdbx_seq_one_letter_code
_entity_poly.pdbx_strand_id
1 'polypeptide(L)'
;MLVHIIRGLRTLNVKGVLSNAKECKLNLIKKEDTLSRFKPSFSPSSLGVDIFEPRPSADKAIKDPIAYIPIISPRSILPLIDNAWKREEIGLPTPKQEEKQAVRLIVIRRKKMKKHKRRKLMKRMKYKWAKRDLKRRQLKEKAFQAELQLMMKEAMQFSAEQYVKDKLQQANYEPLPKRWRGRRLPEFIIRQLMGLDKKINYKHTDVYKA
;
A
#
# COMPACT_ATOMS: atom_id res chain seq x y z
N MET A 1 27.36 51.44 15.98
CA MET A 1 26.90 50.05 15.74
C MET A 1 25.71 49.78 16.63
N LEU A 2 24.68 49.07 16.14
CA LEU A 2 23.35 48.84 16.77
C LEU A 2 22.44 50.09 16.68
N VAL A 3 21.22 50.11 16.15
CA VAL A 3 20.25 49.11 15.69
C VAL A 3 19.37 49.85 14.68
N HIS A 4 19.24 49.34 13.46
CA HIS A 4 18.13 49.68 12.57
C HIS A 4 17.50 48.36 12.14
N ILE A 5 16.25 48.41 11.68
CA ILE A 5 15.39 47.31 11.23
C ILE A 5 14.38 46.89 12.30
N ILE A 6 13.37 47.74 12.48
CA ILE A 6 12.05 47.32 12.92
C ILE A 6 11.04 47.85 11.90
N ARG A 7 10.07 46.99 11.56
CA ARG A 7 8.76 47.21 10.92
C ARG A 7 8.69 47.17 9.38
N GLY A 8 8.34 45.98 8.90
CA GLY A 8 7.79 45.77 7.56
C GLY A 8 6.84 44.56 7.50
N LEU A 9 5.94 44.39 8.49
CA LEU A 9 4.85 43.43 8.38
C LEU A 9 3.75 44.06 7.51
N ARG A 10 3.74 43.72 6.21
CA ARG A 10 2.60 44.00 5.33
C ARG A 10 1.41 43.16 5.80
N THR A 11 0.40 43.80 6.35
CA THR A 11 -0.89 43.19 6.64
C THR A 11 -1.58 42.86 5.31
N LEU A 12 -1.85 41.58 5.07
CA LEU A 12 -2.66 41.17 3.92
C LEU A 12 -4.12 41.57 4.19
N ASN A 13 -4.73 42.28 3.24
CA ASN A 13 -6.14 42.70 3.33
C ASN A 13 -7.06 41.48 3.16
N VAL A 14 -7.45 40.89 4.29
CA VAL A 14 -8.26 39.68 4.37
C VAL A 14 -9.68 39.87 3.80
N LYS A 15 -10.20 41.10 3.77
CA LYS A 15 -11.56 41.39 3.30
C LYS A 15 -11.73 41.16 1.79
N GLY A 16 -10.71 41.47 0.97
CA GLY A 16 -10.77 41.27 -0.48
C GLY A 16 -10.65 39.81 -0.92
N VAL A 17 -9.99 38.96 -0.12
CA VAL A 17 -9.87 37.53 -0.42
C VAL A 17 -11.21 36.81 -0.20
N LEU A 18 -12.00 37.26 0.77
CA LEU A 18 -13.29 36.65 1.11
C LEU A 18 -14.42 37.04 0.14
N SER A 19 -14.32 38.15 -0.59
CA SER A 19 -15.30 38.52 -1.62
C SER A 19 -15.16 37.65 -2.88
N ASN A 20 -13.93 37.37 -3.32
CA ASN A 20 -13.68 36.58 -4.53
C ASN A 20 -14.04 35.10 -4.37
N ALA A 21 -14.15 34.60 -3.13
CA ALA A 21 -14.56 33.23 -2.84
C ALA A 21 -16.08 33.00 -3.00
N LYS A 22 -16.90 34.05 -3.08
CA LYS A 22 -18.37 33.93 -3.12
C LYS A 22 -18.94 33.60 -4.51
N GLU A 23 -18.15 33.71 -5.58
CA GLU A 23 -18.64 33.54 -6.95
C GLU A 23 -18.38 32.15 -7.56
N CYS A 24 -17.68 31.26 -6.86
CA CYS A 24 -17.54 29.87 -7.29
C CYS A 24 -18.78 29.04 -6.92
N LYS A 25 -19.92 29.33 -7.55
CA LYS A 25 -21.03 28.37 -7.58
C LYS A 25 -20.64 27.23 -8.52
N LEU A 26 -20.18 26.12 -7.94
CA LEU A 26 -20.00 24.87 -8.66
C LEU A 26 -21.37 24.39 -9.16
N ASN A 27 -21.58 24.39 -10.47
CA ASN A 27 -22.69 23.69 -11.09
C ASN A 27 -22.52 22.20 -10.80
N LEU A 28 -23.27 21.72 -9.82
CA LEU A 28 -23.32 20.32 -9.42
C LEU A 28 -24.07 19.56 -10.52
N ILE A 29 -23.35 19.13 -11.56
CA ILE A 29 -23.86 18.14 -12.51
C ILE A 29 -24.12 16.88 -11.69
N LYS A 30 -25.39 16.56 -11.47
CA LYS A 30 -25.82 15.29 -10.88
C LYS A 30 -25.42 14.19 -11.84
N LYS A 31 -24.31 13.51 -11.55
CA LYS A 31 -23.98 12.24 -12.22
C LYS A 31 -24.92 11.19 -11.66
N GLU A 32 -25.70 10.57 -12.53
CA GLU A 32 -26.54 9.43 -12.18
C GLU A 32 -25.64 8.26 -11.78
N ASP A 33 -25.90 7.71 -10.59
CA ASP A 33 -25.18 6.59 -9.99
C ASP A 33 -25.66 5.27 -10.63
N THR A 34 -25.04 4.86 -11.73
CA THR A 34 -25.26 3.50 -12.29
C THR A 34 -23.97 2.82 -12.69
N LEU A 35 -22.92 2.88 -11.85
CA LEU A 35 -21.79 1.95 -11.97
C LEU A 35 -21.36 1.43 -10.58
N SER A 36 -21.95 0.29 -10.24
CA SER A 36 -21.28 -0.88 -9.65
C SER A 36 -20.15 -0.60 -8.65
N ARG A 37 -20.47 -0.74 -7.36
CA ARG A 37 -19.51 -0.79 -6.25
C ARG A 37 -18.61 -2.03 -6.30
N PHE A 38 -17.83 -2.23 -7.35
CA PHE A 38 -16.75 -3.21 -7.34
C PHE A 38 -15.43 -2.51 -7.01
N LYS A 39 -15.02 -2.64 -5.74
CA LYS A 39 -13.65 -2.37 -5.32
C LYS A 39 -12.92 -3.73 -5.28
N PRO A 40 -12.03 -4.06 -6.23
CA PRO A 40 -11.25 -5.28 -6.11
C PRO A 40 -10.29 -5.12 -4.93
N SER A 41 -10.62 -5.73 -3.80
CA SER A 41 -9.69 -5.90 -2.69
C SER A 41 -8.80 -7.09 -3.00
N PHE A 42 -7.58 -6.84 -3.50
CA PHE A 42 -6.60 -7.89 -3.72
C PHE A 42 -6.05 -8.33 -2.35
N SER A 43 -6.77 -9.23 -1.69
CA SER A 43 -6.31 -9.94 -0.50
C SER A 43 -6.23 -11.42 -0.84
N PRO A 44 -5.28 -12.20 -0.30
CA PRO A 44 -5.17 -13.63 -0.62
C PRO A 44 -6.46 -14.42 -0.36
N SER A 45 -7.33 -13.90 0.50
CA SER A 45 -8.65 -14.42 0.85
C SER A 45 -9.79 -14.06 -0.12
N SER A 46 -9.57 -13.23 -1.15
CA SER A 46 -10.62 -12.84 -2.11
C SER A 46 -10.66 -13.67 -3.38
N LEU A 47 -9.71 -14.59 -3.55
CA LEU A 47 -9.79 -15.64 -4.56
C LEU A 47 -10.48 -16.81 -3.88
N GLY A 48 -11.74 -17.08 -4.24
CA GLY A 48 -12.54 -18.19 -3.72
C GLY A 48 -12.02 -19.56 -4.18
N VAL A 49 -10.74 -19.83 -3.91
CA VAL A 49 -10.15 -21.16 -3.99
C VAL A 49 -10.20 -21.70 -2.57
N ASP A 50 -11.38 -22.15 -2.18
CA ASP A 50 -11.58 -22.91 -0.96
C ASP A 50 -10.89 -24.27 -1.15
N ILE A 51 -9.66 -24.39 -0.67
CA ILE A 51 -9.06 -25.70 -0.41
C ILE A 51 -9.89 -26.26 0.76
N PHE A 52 -10.74 -27.24 0.46
CA PHE A 52 -11.46 -28.03 1.45
C PHE A 52 -10.46 -28.76 2.34
N GLU A 53 -9.98 -28.11 3.39
CA GLU A 53 -9.51 -28.82 4.57
C GLU A 53 -10.74 -29.20 5.41
N PRO A 54 -10.97 -30.50 5.70
CA PRO A 54 -12.02 -30.89 6.61
C PRO A 54 -11.73 -30.30 7.99
N ARG A 55 -12.60 -29.39 8.44
CA ARG A 55 -12.56 -28.86 9.81
C ARG A 55 -12.71 -30.04 10.78
N PRO A 56 -11.90 -30.14 11.85
CA PRO A 56 -12.16 -31.12 12.91
C PRO A 56 -13.55 -30.89 13.49
N SER A 57 -14.29 -31.98 13.69
CA SER A 57 -15.73 -31.99 13.96
C SER A 57 -16.15 -31.04 15.08
N ALA A 58 -17.25 -30.34 14.84
CA ALA A 58 -17.91 -29.46 15.81
C ALA A 58 -18.73 -30.28 16.82
N ASP A 59 -18.19 -31.37 17.36
CA ASP A 59 -18.88 -32.24 18.34
C ASP A 59 -18.75 -31.70 19.77
N LYS A 60 -18.94 -30.40 19.94
CA LYS A 60 -19.44 -29.86 21.21
C LYS A 60 -20.92 -29.69 21.06
N ALA A 61 -21.62 -30.82 20.99
CA ALA A 61 -23.06 -30.87 21.14
C ALA A 61 -23.40 -30.14 22.44
N ILE A 62 -24.03 -28.97 22.32
CA ILE A 62 -24.75 -28.34 23.41
C ILE A 62 -25.85 -29.35 23.74
N LYS A 63 -25.71 -30.06 24.86
CA LYS A 63 -26.79 -30.90 25.35
C LYS A 63 -27.88 -29.94 25.81
N ASP A 64 -29.03 -29.96 25.15
CA ASP A 64 -30.20 -29.22 25.60
C ASP A 64 -30.53 -29.63 27.05
N PRO A 65 -30.98 -28.71 27.92
CA PRO A 65 -31.39 -29.06 29.26
C PRO A 65 -32.56 -30.05 29.21
N ILE A 66 -32.52 -31.05 30.10
CA ILE A 66 -33.50 -32.15 30.20
C ILE A 66 -34.93 -31.58 30.19
N ALA A 67 -35.77 -32.09 29.29
CA ALA A 67 -37.16 -31.68 29.19
C ALA A 67 -37.92 -31.95 30.49
N TYR A 68 -38.67 -30.96 30.96
CA TYR A 68 -39.45 -31.03 32.20
C TYR A 68 -40.59 -32.06 32.09
N ILE A 69 -40.62 -33.02 33.00
CA ILE A 69 -41.70 -33.99 33.13
C ILE A 69 -42.54 -33.58 34.35
N PRO A 70 -43.84 -33.27 34.20
CA PRO A 70 -44.67 -32.85 35.32
C PRO A 70 -44.93 -34.01 36.29
N ILE A 71 -44.74 -33.74 37.58
CA ILE A 71 -44.99 -34.70 38.66
C ILE A 71 -46.50 -34.77 38.92
N ILE A 72 -47.13 -35.87 38.53
CA ILE A 72 -48.59 -36.06 38.64
C ILE A 72 -49.02 -36.61 40.02
N SER A 73 -48.11 -37.15 40.84
CA SER A 73 -48.44 -37.48 42.25
C SER A 73 -47.20 -37.55 43.16
N PRO A 74 -47.28 -37.10 44.42
CA PRO A 74 -46.13 -37.03 45.32
C PRO A 74 -45.74 -38.38 45.97
N ARG A 75 -46.37 -39.50 45.60
CA ARG A 75 -46.20 -40.79 46.32
C ARG A 75 -45.71 -41.99 45.49
N SER A 76 -45.36 -41.81 44.21
CA SER A 76 -44.80 -42.88 43.36
C SER A 76 -43.41 -42.59 42.77
N ILE A 77 -42.71 -41.53 43.22
CA ILE A 77 -41.39 -41.10 42.70
C ILE A 77 -40.23 -41.65 43.53
N LEU A 78 -40.44 -42.72 44.30
CA LEU A 78 -39.30 -43.51 44.74
C LEU A 78 -39.10 -44.56 43.66
N PRO A 79 -38.05 -44.48 42.82
CA PRO A 79 -37.64 -45.70 42.13
C PRO A 79 -37.51 -46.76 43.22
N LEU A 80 -38.06 -47.96 43.03
CA LEU A 80 -37.57 -49.12 43.78
C LEU A 80 -36.07 -49.13 43.49
N ILE A 81 -35.28 -48.60 44.43
CA ILE A 81 -33.83 -48.63 44.35
C ILE A 81 -33.51 -50.09 44.62
N ASP A 82 -33.57 -50.89 43.56
CA ASP A 82 -32.90 -52.17 43.54
C ASP A 82 -31.47 -51.88 43.97
N ASN A 83 -31.01 -52.60 45.00
CA ASN A 83 -29.69 -52.49 45.60
C ASN A 83 -28.53 -52.80 44.61
N ALA A 84 -28.83 -52.86 43.31
CA ALA A 84 -27.94 -53.00 42.17
C ALA A 84 -27.57 -51.67 41.50
N TRP A 85 -27.83 -50.51 42.13
CA TRP A 85 -27.12 -49.28 41.78
C TRP A 85 -25.65 -49.51 42.10
N LYS A 86 -24.89 -49.90 41.08
CA LYS A 86 -23.43 -49.95 41.11
C LYS A 86 -22.97 -48.66 41.78
N ARG A 87 -22.29 -48.82 42.92
CA ARG A 87 -21.42 -47.78 43.46
C ARG A 87 -20.27 -47.62 42.48
N GLU A 88 -20.53 -47.05 41.31
CA GLU A 88 -19.47 -46.41 40.56
C GLU A 88 -19.08 -45.22 41.43
N GLU A 89 -18.06 -45.43 42.25
CA GLU A 89 -17.43 -44.40 43.02
C GLU A 89 -17.22 -43.22 42.08
N ILE A 90 -17.91 -42.11 42.35
CA ILE A 90 -17.69 -40.86 41.62
C ILE A 90 -16.29 -40.41 42.05
N GLY A 91 -15.28 -40.95 41.37
CA GLY A 91 -13.90 -40.57 41.58
C GLY A 91 -13.76 -39.08 41.32
N LEU A 92 -12.93 -38.40 42.10
CA LEU A 92 -12.59 -37.01 41.85
C LEU A 92 -12.19 -36.88 40.36
N PRO A 93 -12.74 -35.89 39.62
CA PRO A 93 -12.37 -35.69 38.23
C PRO A 93 -10.85 -35.53 38.16
N THR A 94 -10.19 -36.30 37.30
CA THR A 94 -8.73 -36.27 37.14
C THR A 94 -8.28 -34.82 36.99
N PRO A 95 -7.31 -34.33 37.80
CA PRO A 95 -6.87 -32.94 37.70
C PRO A 95 -6.33 -32.71 36.29
N LYS A 96 -7.11 -31.99 35.47
CA LYS A 96 -6.69 -31.63 34.12
C LYS A 96 -5.47 -30.72 34.30
N GLN A 97 -4.34 -31.14 33.77
CA GLN A 97 -3.15 -30.31 33.73
C GLN A 97 -3.46 -29.09 32.86
N GLU A 98 -3.81 -27.97 33.48
CA GLU A 98 -4.02 -26.72 32.74
C GLU A 98 -2.70 -26.31 32.10
N GLU A 99 -2.68 -26.21 30.77
CA GLU A 99 -1.52 -25.73 30.04
C GLU A 99 -1.12 -24.34 30.57
N LYS A 100 0.09 -24.22 31.11
CA LYS A 100 0.61 -22.95 31.61
C LYS A 100 0.77 -21.94 30.47
N GLN A 101 -0.27 -21.13 30.20
CA GLN A 101 -0.29 -20.12 29.12
C GLN A 101 0.57 -18.87 29.39
N ALA A 102 1.45 -18.90 30.40
CA ALA A 102 2.27 -17.76 30.81
C ALA A 102 3.11 -17.18 29.66
N VAL A 103 3.61 -18.05 28.76
CA VAL A 103 4.37 -17.64 27.57
C VAL A 103 3.51 -16.75 26.64
N ARG A 104 2.23 -17.12 26.42
CA ARG A 104 1.29 -16.34 25.59
C ARG A 104 1.04 -14.97 26.22
N LEU A 105 0.88 -14.91 27.55
CA LEU A 105 0.69 -13.65 28.28
C LEU A 105 1.90 -12.70 28.15
N ILE A 106 3.13 -13.22 28.18
CA ILE A 106 4.33 -12.42 27.97
C ILE A 106 4.33 -11.79 26.57
N VAL A 107 4.02 -12.56 25.53
CA VAL A 107 3.92 -12.07 24.15
C VAL A 107 2.85 -10.99 24.02
N ILE A 108 1.67 -11.22 24.60
CA ILE A 108 0.56 -10.25 24.61
C ILE A 108 0.97 -8.95 25.32
N ARG A 109 1.61 -9.04 26.49
CA ARG A 109 2.09 -7.86 27.24
C ARG A 109 3.13 -7.07 26.46
N ARG A 110 4.06 -7.73 25.78
CA ARG A 110 5.05 -7.07 24.89
C ARG A 110 4.35 -6.34 23.74
N LYS A 111 3.41 -6.99 23.05
CA LYS A 111 2.62 -6.37 21.97
C LYS A 111 1.78 -5.20 22.48
N LYS A 112 1.12 -5.35 23.63
CA LYS A 112 0.37 -4.29 24.33
C LYS A 112 1.27 -3.08 24.60
N MET A 113 2.45 -3.31 25.17
CA MET A 113 3.38 -2.24 25.52
C MET A 113 3.93 -1.52 24.28
N LYS A 114 4.28 -2.26 23.19
CA LYS A 114 4.68 -1.66 21.91
C LYS A 114 3.57 -0.78 21.32
N LYS A 115 2.32 -1.27 21.29
CA LYS A 115 1.15 -0.52 20.81
C LYS A 115 0.89 0.72 21.66
N HIS A 116 0.97 0.61 22.99
CA HIS A 116 0.82 1.73 23.92
C HIS A 116 1.89 2.80 23.68
N LYS A 117 3.17 2.42 23.64
CA LYS A 117 4.29 3.35 23.37
C LYS A 117 4.15 4.02 22.01
N ARG A 118 3.78 3.27 20.97
CA ARG A 118 3.49 3.83 19.63
C ARG A 118 2.37 4.85 19.69
N ARG A 119 1.22 4.53 20.31
CA ARG A 119 0.10 5.48 20.47
C ARG A 119 0.52 6.74 21.22
N LYS A 120 1.30 6.61 22.30
CA LYS A 120 1.84 7.76 23.06
C LYS A 120 2.76 8.62 22.20
N LEU A 121 3.65 8.01 21.42
CA LEU A 121 4.47 8.73 20.43
C LEU A 121 3.59 9.44 19.41
N MET A 122 2.50 8.81 18.96
CA MET A 122 1.64 9.37 17.93
C MET A 122 0.87 10.60 18.37
N LYS A 123 0.45 10.63 19.63
CA LYS A 123 -0.14 11.83 20.24
C LYS A 123 0.91 12.95 20.37
N ARG A 124 2.11 12.63 20.87
CA ARG A 124 3.20 13.62 21.06
C ARG A 124 3.66 14.25 19.75
N MET A 125 3.75 13.47 18.67
CA MET A 125 4.36 13.89 17.39
C MET A 125 3.34 14.27 16.31
N LYS A 126 2.04 14.37 16.66
CA LYS A 126 0.91 14.59 15.73
C LYS A 126 1.21 15.65 14.67
N TYR A 127 1.63 16.84 15.10
CA TYR A 127 1.87 17.97 14.20
C TYR A 127 3.12 17.80 13.33
N LYS A 128 4.19 17.21 13.87
CA LYS A 128 5.43 16.97 13.10
C LYS A 128 5.16 16.01 11.95
N TRP A 129 4.39 14.95 12.18
CA TRP A 129 4.02 14.04 11.09
C TRP A 129 3.00 14.62 10.14
N ALA A 130 2.01 15.38 10.63
CA ALA A 130 1.08 16.09 9.75
C ALA A 130 1.83 17.01 8.77
N LYS A 131 2.84 17.76 9.26
CA LYS A 131 3.72 18.59 8.41
C LYS A 131 4.50 17.76 7.38
N ARG A 132 5.09 16.64 7.81
CA ARG A 132 5.82 15.72 6.92
C ARG A 132 4.90 15.14 5.84
N ASP A 133 3.70 14.72 6.22
CA ASP A 133 2.74 14.08 5.33
C ASP A 133 2.17 15.10 4.34
N LEU A 134 1.92 16.34 4.79
CA LEU A 134 1.55 17.45 3.90
C LEU A 134 2.64 17.70 2.85
N LYS A 135 3.91 17.81 3.27
CA LYS A 135 5.03 18.00 2.33
C LYS A 135 5.14 16.85 1.32
N ARG A 136 4.93 15.60 1.76
CA ARG A 136 4.92 14.43 0.87
C ARG A 136 3.78 14.50 -0.15
N ARG A 137 2.58 14.93 0.26
CA ARG A 137 1.45 15.11 -0.67
C ARG A 137 1.75 16.20 -1.70
N GLN A 138 2.28 17.34 -1.26
CA GLN A 138 2.65 18.44 -2.15
C GLN A 138 3.71 18.02 -3.18
N LEU A 139 4.72 17.25 -2.76
CA LEU A 139 5.74 16.75 -3.68
C LEU A 139 5.16 15.76 -4.71
N LYS A 140 4.26 14.87 -4.27
CA LYS A 140 3.56 13.95 -5.17
C LYS A 140 2.68 14.68 -6.18
N GLU A 141 1.91 15.66 -5.71
CA GLU A 141 1.07 16.49 -6.56
C GLU A 141 1.90 17.25 -7.60
N LYS A 142 3.02 17.84 -7.18
CA LYS A 142 3.93 18.55 -8.09
C LYS A 142 4.53 17.61 -9.14
N ALA A 143 4.94 16.40 -8.74
CA ALA A 143 5.46 15.40 -9.67
C ALA A 143 4.39 15.00 -10.71
N PHE A 144 3.16 14.73 -10.23
CA PHE A 144 2.02 14.40 -11.08
C PHE A 144 1.70 15.53 -12.08
N GLN A 145 1.66 16.78 -11.62
CA GLN A 145 1.44 17.93 -12.51
C GLN A 145 2.55 18.09 -13.56
N ALA A 146 3.80 17.84 -13.18
CA ALA A 146 4.92 17.89 -14.12
C ALA A 146 4.80 16.80 -15.20
N GLU A 147 4.40 15.58 -14.82
CA GLU A 147 4.14 14.47 -15.75
C GLU A 147 3.01 14.82 -16.74
N LEU A 148 1.90 15.39 -16.24
CA LEU A 148 0.80 15.82 -17.12
C LEU A 148 1.21 16.94 -18.09
N GLN A 149 1.98 17.91 -17.60
CA GLN A 149 2.51 18.98 -18.44
C GLN A 149 3.46 18.44 -19.50
N LEU A 150 4.26 17.43 -19.17
CA LEU A 150 5.13 16.76 -20.13
C LEU A 150 4.30 16.08 -21.22
N MET A 151 3.31 15.26 -20.84
CA MET A 151 2.41 14.60 -21.81
C MET A 151 1.70 15.60 -22.71
N MET A 152 1.22 16.72 -22.15
CA MET A 152 0.57 17.78 -22.93
C MET A 152 1.56 18.42 -23.91
N LYS A 153 2.79 18.71 -23.48
CA LYS A 153 3.82 19.28 -24.36
C LYS A 153 4.19 18.32 -25.49
N GLU A 154 4.37 17.04 -25.17
CA GLU A 154 4.63 15.99 -26.16
C GLU A 154 3.49 15.90 -27.18
N ALA A 155 2.23 15.92 -26.72
CA ALA A 155 1.07 15.89 -27.59
C ALA A 155 0.96 17.16 -28.46
N MET A 156 1.27 18.34 -27.92
CA MET A 156 1.25 19.60 -28.69
C MET A 156 2.40 19.70 -29.70
N GLN A 157 3.57 19.16 -29.36
CA GLN A 157 4.74 19.16 -30.24
C GLN A 157 4.68 18.05 -31.29
N PHE A 158 3.76 17.10 -31.16
CA PHE A 158 3.62 15.98 -32.09
C PHE A 158 3.24 16.47 -33.49
N SER A 159 4.18 16.32 -34.43
CA SER A 159 3.95 16.50 -35.85
C SER A 159 3.99 15.14 -36.55
N ALA A 160 2.90 14.79 -37.24
CA ALA A 160 2.76 13.50 -37.92
C ALA A 160 3.83 13.30 -39.01
N GLU A 161 4.18 14.36 -39.74
CA GLU A 161 5.22 14.31 -40.78
C GLU A 161 6.59 13.97 -40.21
N GLN A 162 6.96 14.62 -39.10
CA GLN A 162 8.22 14.35 -38.40
C GLN A 162 8.26 12.90 -37.89
N TYR A 163 7.15 12.44 -37.29
CA TYR A 163 7.05 11.06 -36.81
C TYR A 163 7.25 10.03 -37.93
N VAL A 164 6.61 10.20 -39.08
CA VAL A 164 6.77 9.30 -40.23
C VAL A 164 8.20 9.35 -40.76
N LYS A 165 8.78 10.55 -40.89
CA LYS A 165 10.17 10.73 -41.33
C LYS A 165 11.14 10.01 -40.41
N ASP A 166 10.99 10.16 -39.09
CA ASP A 166 11.84 9.50 -38.10
C ASP A 166 11.70 7.97 -38.18
N LYS A 167 10.48 7.45 -38.42
CA LYS A 167 10.26 6.01 -38.61
C LYS A 167 10.91 5.47 -39.88
N LEU A 168 10.80 6.18 -40.99
CA LEU A 168 11.48 5.80 -42.24
C LEU A 168 13.00 5.86 -42.07
N GLN A 169 13.53 6.87 -41.38
CA GLN A 169 14.95 6.96 -41.06
C GLN A 169 15.43 5.79 -40.18
N GLN A 170 14.65 5.42 -39.15
CA GLN A 170 14.95 4.26 -38.31
C GLN A 170 14.92 2.95 -39.10
N ALA A 171 13.95 2.77 -40.00
CA ALA A 171 13.85 1.58 -40.84
C ALA A 171 15.00 1.47 -41.85
N ASN A 172 15.42 2.61 -42.41
CA ASN A 172 16.53 2.70 -43.35
C ASN A 172 17.90 2.79 -42.65
N TYR A 173 17.96 2.78 -41.32
CA TYR A 173 19.21 2.89 -40.57
C TYR A 173 19.97 1.57 -40.59
N GLU A 174 21.14 1.58 -41.22
CA GLU A 174 22.08 0.45 -41.18
C GLU A 174 22.99 0.56 -39.94
N PRO A 175 22.88 -0.35 -38.96
CA PRO A 175 23.69 -0.27 -37.74
C PRO A 175 25.16 -0.59 -38.03
N LEU A 176 26.05 0.22 -37.48
CA LEU A 176 27.49 -0.02 -37.59
C LEU A 176 27.90 -1.29 -36.83
N PRO A 177 28.89 -2.04 -37.35
CA PRO A 177 29.41 -3.19 -36.63
C PRO A 177 30.12 -2.74 -35.34
N LYS A 178 29.93 -3.47 -34.24
CA LYS A 178 30.57 -3.15 -32.94
C LYS A 178 32.04 -3.54 -32.84
N ARG A 179 32.53 -4.34 -33.80
CA ARG A 179 33.89 -4.89 -33.84
C ARG A 179 34.48 -4.75 -35.23
N TRP A 180 35.78 -4.55 -35.30
CA TRP A 180 36.55 -4.51 -36.54
C TRP A 180 37.70 -5.52 -36.43
N ARG A 181 37.81 -6.46 -37.39
CA ARG A 181 38.84 -7.53 -37.39
C ARG A 181 38.99 -8.23 -36.02
N GLY A 182 37.86 -8.56 -35.39
CA GLY A 182 37.81 -9.25 -34.09
C GLY A 182 38.03 -8.37 -32.85
N ARG A 183 38.47 -7.12 -32.99
CA ARG A 183 38.69 -6.19 -31.86
C ARG A 183 37.52 -5.21 -31.71
N ARG A 184 37.16 -4.87 -30.48
CA ARG A 184 36.13 -3.84 -30.20
C ARG A 184 36.79 -2.47 -30.26
N LEU A 185 36.30 -1.61 -31.16
CA LEU A 185 36.77 -0.23 -31.32
C LEU A 185 35.62 0.75 -31.03
N PRO A 186 35.92 2.00 -30.66
CA PRO A 186 34.94 3.08 -30.62
C PRO A 186 34.24 3.29 -31.97
N GLU A 187 32.96 3.68 -31.93
CA GLU A 187 32.10 3.81 -33.13
C GLU A 187 32.69 4.74 -34.20
N PHE A 188 33.26 5.88 -33.79
CA PHE A 188 33.86 6.84 -34.71
C PHE A 188 35.05 6.26 -35.51
N ILE A 189 35.87 5.39 -34.89
CA ILE A 189 37.00 4.74 -35.57
C ILE A 189 36.46 3.75 -36.61
N ILE A 190 35.43 2.99 -36.26
CA ILE A 190 34.80 2.02 -37.17
C ILE A 190 34.19 2.75 -38.37
N ARG A 191 33.54 3.89 -38.13
CA ARG A 191 32.95 4.74 -39.17
C ARG A 191 34.02 5.29 -40.14
N GLN A 192 35.17 5.70 -39.64
CA GLN A 192 36.33 6.09 -40.45
C GLN A 192 36.93 4.90 -41.23
N LEU A 193 37.06 3.73 -40.61
CA LEU A 193 37.58 2.52 -41.24
C LEU A 193 36.65 2.00 -42.36
N MET A 194 35.34 2.21 -42.21
CA MET A 194 34.32 1.95 -43.23
C MET A 194 34.27 3.03 -44.33
N GLY A 195 35.04 4.12 -44.21
CA GLY A 195 35.07 5.21 -45.18
C GLY A 195 33.83 6.13 -45.17
N LEU A 196 32.99 6.04 -44.14
CA LEU A 196 31.77 6.84 -44.01
C LEU A 196 32.05 8.27 -43.53
N ASP A 197 33.08 8.44 -42.70
CA ASP A 197 33.50 9.73 -42.15
C ASP A 197 34.86 10.17 -42.70
N LYS A 198 35.07 11.49 -42.78
CA LYS A 198 36.38 12.07 -43.12
C LYS A 198 37.39 11.74 -42.02
N LYS A 199 38.64 11.43 -42.41
CA LYS A 199 39.74 11.25 -41.45
C LYS A 199 39.93 12.55 -40.66
N ILE A 200 39.62 12.49 -39.37
CA ILE A 200 39.88 13.61 -38.45
C ILE A 200 41.37 13.56 -38.13
N ASN A 201 42.07 14.68 -38.32
CA ASN A 201 43.48 14.81 -37.97
C ASN A 201 43.56 15.03 -36.45
N TYR A 202 43.67 13.95 -35.67
CA TYR A 202 43.72 14.02 -34.21
C TYR A 202 44.97 14.77 -33.76
N LYS A 203 44.80 15.91 -33.10
CA LYS A 203 45.86 16.47 -32.25
C LYS A 203 45.81 15.70 -30.92
N HIS A 204 46.92 15.08 -30.55
CA HIS A 204 47.06 14.22 -29.37
C HIS A 204 46.92 14.96 -28.00
N THR A 205 46.50 16.22 -28.00
CA THR A 205 46.62 17.13 -26.84
C THR A 205 45.38 17.21 -25.95
N ASP A 206 44.30 16.49 -26.25
CA ASP A 206 43.12 16.48 -25.37
C ASP A 206 43.37 15.53 -24.19
N VAL A 207 44.15 16.02 -23.22
CA VAL A 207 44.34 15.40 -21.91
C VAL A 207 42.98 15.37 -21.22
N TYR A 208 42.40 14.18 -21.09
CA TYR A 208 41.21 13.99 -20.26
C TYR A 208 41.57 14.31 -18.81
N LYS A 209 40.97 15.37 -18.26
CA LYS A 209 41.06 15.72 -16.85
C LYS A 209 40.35 14.61 -16.06
N ALA A 210 41.13 13.86 -15.30
CA ALA A 210 40.65 12.81 -14.39
C ALA A 210 39.71 13.36 -13.32
#